data_AF-A0A7K7DHI1-F1
#
_entry.id   AF-A0A7K7DHI1-F1
#
_cell.length_a   1.000
_cell.length_b   1.000
_cell.length_c   1.000
_cell.angle_alpha   90.00
_cell.angle_beta   90.00
_cell.angle_gamma   90.00
#
_symmetry.space_group_name_H-M   'P 1'
#
loop_
_entity.id
_entity.type
_entity.pdbx_description
1 polymer ?
#
loop_
_entity_poly.entity_id
_entity_poly.type
_entity_poly.pdbx_seq_one_letter_code
_entity_poly.pdbx_strand_id
1 'polypeptide(L)'
;DLEPPKIRCPDSRERIAEPGKLTATVYWDPPRVRDSADGVIKRVMLRGPEPGSEFPEGEHVIRYTAHDQAYNRASCKFSIRVHVRRCPVLKPPQNGYISCTSDGNNYGATCEYLCDGGFERQGTSLRVCQSSQHWTGSQPLCAPMQINTDVSSAASLLDQFHEKRRLLVISAPDPSNRYYKMQMSMLQQAACGLDLRHVTTVELLGQPPHEVGRIREHRLSLGIIEELRRYLHLTRSHFNAVLLDKAGTDRERYIAPVSPDELFVFIDTYLLSEREAARRAQSGDPCE
;
A
#
# COMPACT_ATOMS: atom_id res chain seq x y z
N ASP A 1 24.37 -50.85 37.19
CA ASP A 1 24.38 -50.71 35.73
C ASP A 1 25.24 -49.51 35.31
N LEU A 2 26.06 -49.66 34.27
CA LEU A 2 26.94 -48.64 33.69
C LEU A 2 26.64 -48.38 32.20
N GLU A 3 25.71 -49.11 31.59
CA GLU A 3 25.40 -48.98 30.17
C GLU A 3 24.35 -47.87 29.94
N PRO A 4 24.60 -46.90 29.04
CA PRO A 4 23.58 -45.91 28.69
C PRO A 4 22.39 -46.54 27.94
N PRO A 5 21.17 -45.98 28.08
CA PRO A 5 20.00 -46.49 27.38
C PRO A 5 20.12 -46.33 25.85
N LYS A 6 19.56 -47.27 25.08
CA LYS A 6 19.52 -47.19 23.62
C LYS A 6 18.31 -46.37 23.16
N ILE A 7 18.56 -45.23 22.53
CA ILE A 7 17.52 -44.34 22.00
C ILE A 7 17.49 -44.39 20.46
N ARG A 8 16.32 -44.63 19.88
CA ARG A 8 16.09 -44.52 18.42
C ARG A 8 15.35 -43.21 18.13
N CYS A 9 16.01 -42.31 17.40
CA CYS A 9 15.44 -41.03 17.00
C CYS A 9 14.38 -41.17 15.91
N PRO A 10 13.40 -40.24 15.86
CA PRO A 10 12.69 -39.93 14.64
C PRO A 10 13.65 -39.48 13.53
N ASP A 11 13.25 -39.71 12.29
CA ASP A 11 13.97 -39.20 11.12
C ASP A 11 13.81 -37.68 10.99
N SER A 12 14.78 -37.03 10.35
CA SER A 12 14.70 -35.60 10.03
C SER A 12 13.64 -35.37 8.95
N ARG A 13 12.98 -34.21 8.98
CA ARG A 13 11.78 -33.95 8.17
C ARG A 13 11.85 -32.59 7.50
N GLU A 14 11.35 -32.54 6.28
CA GLU A 14 11.14 -31.29 5.55
C GLU A 14 9.64 -31.00 5.41
N ARG A 15 9.27 -29.74 5.57
CA ARG A 15 7.89 -29.26 5.45
C ARG A 15 7.85 -27.95 4.67
N ILE A 16 6.78 -27.78 3.90
CA ILE A 16 6.51 -26.56 3.15
C ILE A 16 5.38 -25.84 3.87
N ALA A 17 5.51 -24.53 4.06
CA ALA A 17 4.44 -23.72 4.65
C ALA A 17 3.17 -23.74 3.78
N GLU A 18 2.02 -23.73 4.45
CA GLU A 18 0.70 -23.66 3.81
C GLU A 18 0.46 -22.30 3.12
N PRO A 19 -0.52 -22.19 2.21
CA PRO A 19 -0.83 -20.93 1.54
C PRO A 19 -1.10 -19.79 2.55
N GLY A 20 -0.44 -18.65 2.36
CA GLY A 20 -0.57 -17.46 3.19
C GLY A 20 0.19 -17.51 4.52
N LYS A 21 0.86 -18.63 4.85
CA LYS A 21 1.63 -18.81 6.08
C LYS A 21 3.14 -18.75 5.83
N LEU A 22 3.88 -18.50 6.91
CA LEU A 22 5.35 -18.59 6.99
C LEU A 22 5.82 -19.70 7.92
N THR A 23 4.87 -20.37 8.58
CA THR A 23 5.10 -21.46 9.51
C THR A 23 4.50 -22.74 8.97
N ALA A 24 5.00 -23.87 9.46
CA ALA A 24 4.41 -25.18 9.23
C ALA A 24 4.22 -25.91 10.57
N THR A 25 3.04 -26.50 10.77
CA THR A 25 2.77 -27.36 11.92
C THR A 25 3.40 -28.74 11.68
N VAL A 26 4.21 -29.23 12.62
CA VAL A 26 4.96 -30.49 12.43
C VAL A 26 4.70 -31.45 13.58
N TYR A 27 4.20 -32.64 13.26
CA TYR A 27 3.95 -33.73 14.21
C TYR A 27 4.96 -34.85 14.04
N TRP A 28 5.44 -35.44 15.13
CA TRP A 28 6.28 -36.65 15.13
C TRP A 28 6.02 -37.50 16.38
N ASP A 29 6.27 -38.79 16.27
CA ASP A 29 6.19 -39.70 17.41
C ASP A 29 7.43 -39.55 18.31
N PRO A 30 7.29 -39.58 19.64
CA PRO A 30 8.44 -39.57 20.56
C PRO A 30 9.42 -40.73 20.29
N PRO A 31 10.73 -40.55 20.54
CA PRO A 31 11.72 -41.58 20.29
C PRO A 31 11.47 -42.85 21.10
N ARG A 32 11.74 -44.02 20.50
CA ARG A 32 11.68 -45.30 21.21
C ARG A 32 12.97 -45.50 22.00
N VAL A 33 12.85 -45.62 23.32
CA VAL A 33 13.98 -45.85 24.23
C VAL A 33 13.89 -47.28 24.75
N ARG A 34 15.02 -48.01 24.72
CA ARG A 34 15.16 -49.35 25.29
C ARG A 34 16.39 -49.39 26.16
N ASP A 35 16.24 -49.94 27.36
CA ASP A 35 17.37 -50.18 28.26
C ASP A 35 17.76 -51.67 28.25
N SER A 36 19.06 -51.97 28.37
CA SER A 36 19.61 -53.32 28.18
C SER A 36 19.80 -54.09 29.48
N ALA A 37 19.82 -53.41 30.64
CA ALA A 37 20.12 -54.04 31.93
C ALA A 37 18.88 -54.28 32.82
N ASP A 38 18.04 -53.26 33.04
CA ASP A 38 16.98 -53.33 34.07
C ASP A 38 15.57 -52.96 33.55
N GLY A 39 15.47 -52.42 32.33
CA GLY A 39 14.21 -52.17 31.63
C GLY A 39 13.41 -50.95 32.11
N VAL A 40 13.90 -50.21 33.12
CA VAL A 40 13.21 -49.05 33.72
C VAL A 40 13.88 -47.73 33.30
N ILE A 41 13.16 -46.93 32.48
CA ILE A 41 13.60 -45.59 32.07
C ILE A 41 13.04 -44.56 33.05
N LYS A 42 13.92 -43.75 33.65
CA LYS A 42 13.54 -42.80 34.70
C LYS A 42 12.95 -41.51 34.15
N ARG A 43 13.53 -40.99 33.07
CA ARG A 43 13.12 -39.69 32.48
C ARG A 43 13.53 -39.56 31.03
N VAL A 44 12.61 -39.10 30.19
CA VAL A 44 12.88 -38.62 28.84
C VAL A 44 12.62 -37.12 28.80
N MET A 45 13.63 -36.32 28.41
CA MET A 45 13.53 -34.87 28.31
C MET A 45 13.60 -34.45 26.85
N LEU A 46 12.66 -33.60 26.44
CA LEU A 46 12.67 -32.91 25.16
C LEU A 46 13.33 -31.53 25.32
N ARG A 47 14.20 -31.17 24.39
CA ARG A 47 14.71 -29.81 24.19
C ARG A 47 14.35 -29.37 22.77
N GLY A 48 13.56 -28.31 22.69
CA GLY A 48 12.97 -27.78 21.45
C GLY A 48 11.44 -27.75 21.54
N PRO A 49 10.75 -27.27 20.49
CA PRO A 49 9.29 -27.25 20.44
C PRO A 49 8.67 -28.66 20.48
N GLU A 50 7.45 -28.77 20.98
CA GLU A 50 6.71 -30.03 21.12
C GLU A 50 6.11 -30.49 19.78
N PRO A 51 5.85 -31.81 19.60
CA PRO A 51 5.11 -32.30 18.42
C PRO A 51 3.76 -31.58 18.27
N GLY A 52 3.48 -31.10 17.06
CA GLY A 52 2.28 -30.32 16.77
C GLY A 52 2.45 -28.81 16.96
N SER A 53 3.64 -28.34 17.31
CA SER A 53 3.97 -26.90 17.32
C SER A 53 4.09 -26.34 15.90
N GLU A 54 3.98 -25.02 15.79
CA GLU A 54 4.32 -24.28 14.57
C GLU A 54 5.81 -23.95 14.51
N PHE A 55 6.42 -24.25 13.37
CA PHE A 55 7.84 -23.98 13.12
C PHE A 55 7.97 -22.90 12.06
N PRO A 56 8.71 -21.80 12.31
CA PRO A 56 8.99 -20.80 11.30
C PRO A 56 9.97 -21.33 10.25
N GLU A 57 10.12 -20.60 9.16
CA GLU A 57 11.11 -20.91 8.12
C GLU A 57 12.52 -21.11 8.70
N GLY A 58 13.21 -22.13 8.19
CA GLY A 58 14.58 -22.47 8.58
C GLY A 58 14.73 -23.86 9.16
N GLU A 59 15.88 -24.11 9.79
CA GLU A 59 16.24 -25.41 10.35
C GLU A 59 16.14 -25.39 11.88
N HIS A 60 15.39 -26.36 12.42
CA HIS A 60 15.10 -26.50 13.85
C HIS A 60 15.60 -27.84 14.34
N VAL A 61 16.49 -27.84 15.33
CA VAL A 61 17.07 -29.07 15.89
C VAL A 61 16.32 -29.48 17.14
N ILE A 62 15.69 -30.65 17.10
CA ILE A 62 15.00 -31.26 18.23
C ILE A 62 15.95 -32.26 18.90
N ARG A 63 16.06 -32.18 20.23
CA ARG A 63 16.93 -33.06 21.01
C ARG A 63 16.15 -33.77 22.10
N TYR A 64 16.27 -35.10 22.14
CA TYR A 64 15.78 -35.92 23.23
C TYR A 64 16.94 -36.47 24.05
N THR A 65 16.79 -36.46 25.37
CA THR A 65 17.75 -37.05 26.31
C THR A 65 17.01 -38.00 27.25
N ALA A 66 17.38 -39.29 27.23
CA ALA A 66 16.87 -40.31 28.13
C ALA A 66 17.87 -40.58 29.26
N HIS A 67 17.35 -40.82 30.46
CA HIS A 67 18.12 -41.23 31.64
C HIS A 67 17.57 -42.55 32.19
N ASP A 68 18.46 -43.46 32.54
CA ASP A 68 18.13 -44.71 33.24
C ASP A 68 18.00 -44.48 34.77
N GLN A 69 17.86 -45.56 35.53
CA GLN A 69 17.79 -45.52 36.99
C GLN A 69 19.13 -45.18 37.67
N ALA A 70 20.25 -45.54 37.03
CA ALA A 70 21.62 -45.24 37.46
C ALA A 70 22.10 -43.83 37.06
N TYR A 71 21.24 -43.05 36.39
CA TYR A 71 21.51 -41.73 35.80
C TYR A 71 22.49 -41.71 34.62
N ASN A 72 22.74 -42.82 33.94
CA ASN A 72 23.42 -42.76 32.64
C ASN A 72 22.50 -42.10 31.62
N ARG A 73 23.09 -41.31 30.71
CA ARG A 73 22.34 -40.52 29.72
C ARG A 73 22.64 -40.97 28.30
N ALA A 74 21.60 -41.06 27.49
CA ALA A 74 21.74 -41.13 26.04
C ALA A 74 20.96 -39.97 25.40
N SER A 75 21.56 -39.36 24.37
CA SER A 75 20.93 -38.25 23.67
C SER A 75 20.86 -38.51 22.17
N CYS A 76 19.82 -37.95 21.58
CA CYS A 76 19.37 -38.21 20.24
C CYS A 76 18.89 -36.88 19.65
N LYS A 77 19.20 -36.62 18.38
CA LYS A 77 18.79 -35.38 17.69
C LYS A 77 18.30 -35.68 16.27
N PHE A 78 17.32 -34.90 15.83
CA PHE A 78 16.89 -34.83 14.44
C PHE A 78 16.55 -33.38 14.10
N SER A 79 16.49 -33.05 12.81
CA SER A 79 16.15 -31.71 12.35
C SER A 79 14.79 -31.65 11.65
N ILE A 80 14.11 -30.54 11.83
CA ILE A 80 12.91 -30.14 11.09
C ILE A 80 13.30 -28.93 10.25
N ARG A 81 13.20 -29.04 8.94
CA ARG A 81 13.45 -27.94 8.01
C ARG A 81 12.14 -27.46 7.39
N VAL A 82 11.82 -26.19 7.58
CA VAL A 82 10.64 -25.56 7.01
C VAL A 82 11.05 -24.64 5.86
N HIS A 83 10.43 -24.83 4.70
CA HIS A 83 10.61 -24.02 3.51
C HIS A 83 9.36 -23.19 3.21
N VAL A 84 9.55 -21.91 2.90
CA VAL A 84 8.47 -21.06 2.36
C VAL A 84 8.73 -20.87 0.86
N ARG A 85 7.79 -21.34 0.04
CA ARG A 85 7.83 -21.10 -1.42
C ARG A 85 7.52 -19.63 -1.66
N ARG A 86 8.32 -18.97 -2.50
CA ARG A 86 8.15 -17.54 -2.80
C ARG A 86 8.13 -17.29 -4.29
N CYS A 87 7.30 -16.35 -4.71
CA CYS A 87 7.30 -15.79 -6.04
C CYS A 87 8.32 -14.64 -6.14
N PRO A 88 8.70 -14.20 -7.36
CA PRO A 88 9.51 -13.00 -7.54
C PRO A 88 8.86 -11.78 -6.88
N VAL A 89 9.66 -10.89 -6.28
CA VAL A 89 9.13 -9.68 -5.65
C VAL A 89 8.48 -8.79 -6.72
N LEU A 90 7.23 -8.38 -6.48
CA LEU A 90 6.50 -7.48 -7.37
C LEU A 90 6.99 -6.04 -7.20
N LYS A 91 7.00 -5.28 -8.30
CA LYS A 91 7.30 -3.85 -8.30
C LYS A 91 6.04 -3.04 -8.50
N PRO A 92 5.87 -1.90 -7.80
CA PRO A 92 4.72 -1.04 -8.00
C PRO A 92 4.62 -0.56 -9.45
N PRO A 93 3.40 -0.34 -9.97
CA PRO A 93 3.20 0.27 -11.27
C PRO A 93 3.59 1.75 -11.20
N GLN A 94 3.93 2.34 -12.34
CA GLN A 94 4.11 3.78 -12.40
C GLN A 94 2.80 4.47 -12.02
N ASN A 95 2.87 5.51 -11.17
CA ASN A 95 1.69 6.22 -10.63
C ASN A 95 0.73 5.31 -9.86
N GLY A 96 1.27 4.37 -9.10
CA GLY A 96 0.51 3.51 -8.21
C GLY A 96 1.38 2.76 -7.21
N TYR A 97 0.75 1.86 -6.48
CA TYR A 97 1.33 1.13 -5.37
C TYR A 97 0.74 -0.26 -5.26
N ILE A 98 1.37 -1.10 -4.44
CA ILE A 98 0.93 -2.47 -4.19
C ILE A 98 0.68 -2.65 -2.70
N SER A 99 -0.43 -3.29 -2.35
CA SER A 99 -0.70 -3.78 -1.01
C SER A 99 -0.77 -5.30 -1.05
N CYS A 100 0.05 -5.98 -0.24
CA CYS A 100 0.10 -7.44 -0.23
C CYS A 100 -0.26 -7.99 1.16
N THR A 101 -0.83 -9.20 1.17
CA THR A 101 -1.01 -9.98 2.40
C THR A 101 0.27 -10.74 2.78
N SER A 102 0.33 -11.18 4.05
CA SER A 102 1.41 -12.02 4.58
C SER A 102 2.81 -11.38 4.41
N ASP A 103 3.79 -12.10 3.88
CA ASP A 103 5.18 -11.64 3.65
C ASP A 103 5.38 -11.01 2.26
N GLY A 104 4.28 -10.72 1.55
CA GLY A 104 4.30 -10.02 0.27
C GLY A 104 4.57 -10.88 -0.97
N ASN A 105 5.27 -12.01 -0.84
CA ASN A 105 5.54 -12.89 -1.97
C ASN A 105 5.54 -14.39 -1.64
N ASN A 106 5.17 -14.79 -0.43
CA ASN A 106 5.03 -16.20 -0.09
C ASN A 106 3.85 -16.84 -0.83
N TYR A 107 3.91 -18.16 -1.03
CA TYR A 107 2.84 -18.93 -1.64
C TYR A 107 1.50 -18.65 -0.95
N GLY A 108 0.48 -18.30 -1.73
CA GLY A 108 -0.83 -17.88 -1.23
C GLY A 108 -0.95 -16.39 -0.88
N ALA A 109 0.14 -15.62 -0.87
CA ALA A 109 0.09 -14.17 -0.76
C ALA A 109 -0.71 -13.59 -1.92
N THR A 110 -1.55 -12.61 -1.59
CA THR A 110 -2.37 -11.87 -2.54
C THR A 110 -1.95 -10.41 -2.51
N CYS A 111 -1.61 -9.87 -3.68
CA CYS A 111 -1.19 -8.50 -3.87
C CYS A 111 -2.19 -7.75 -4.73
N GLU A 112 -2.69 -6.64 -4.21
CA GLU A 112 -3.55 -5.70 -4.92
C GLU A 112 -2.73 -4.53 -5.48
N TYR A 113 -2.94 -4.22 -6.75
CA TYR A 113 -2.44 -3.03 -7.42
C TYR A 113 -3.46 -1.91 -7.31
N LEU A 114 -3.03 -0.80 -6.73
CA LEU A 114 -3.78 0.43 -6.55
C LEU A 114 -3.10 1.56 -7.31
N CYS A 115 -3.88 2.50 -7.83
CA CYS A 115 -3.35 3.67 -8.53
C CYS A 115 -3.35 4.90 -7.63
N ASP A 116 -2.44 5.82 -7.90
CA ASP A 116 -2.39 7.12 -7.24
C ASP A 116 -3.62 7.96 -7.59
N GLY A 117 -3.94 8.94 -6.75
CA GLY A 117 -5.08 9.82 -6.94
C GLY A 117 -5.00 10.56 -8.26
N GLY A 118 -5.98 10.34 -9.15
CA GLY A 118 -5.95 10.89 -10.51
C GLY A 118 -5.48 9.92 -11.60
N PHE A 119 -5.22 8.67 -11.22
CA PHE A 119 -4.97 7.59 -12.15
C PHE A 119 -6.01 6.48 -11.94
N GLU A 120 -6.33 5.79 -13.02
CA GLU A 120 -7.27 4.68 -13.05
C GLU A 120 -6.58 3.42 -13.59
N ARG A 121 -6.88 2.29 -12.95
CA ARG A 121 -6.26 1.01 -13.26
C ARG A 121 -6.84 0.42 -14.55
N GLN A 122 -5.95 0.06 -15.47
CA GLN A 122 -6.27 -0.74 -16.64
C GLN A 122 -5.64 -2.14 -16.49
N GLY A 123 -6.49 -3.17 -16.47
CA GLY A 123 -6.09 -4.56 -16.27
C GLY A 123 -6.46 -5.12 -14.89
N THR A 124 -5.81 -6.22 -14.51
CA THR A 124 -6.13 -6.97 -13.28
C THR A 124 -5.71 -6.24 -12.01
N SER A 125 -6.60 -6.20 -11.01
CA SER A 125 -6.32 -5.62 -9.69
C SER A 125 -5.46 -6.51 -8.81
N LEU A 126 -5.66 -7.82 -8.88
CA LEU A 126 -5.11 -8.77 -7.91
C LEU A 126 -4.15 -9.76 -8.59
N ARG A 127 -3.07 -10.08 -7.89
CA ARG A 127 -2.14 -11.16 -8.22
C ARG A 127 -1.99 -12.07 -7.02
N VAL A 128 -2.00 -13.38 -7.26
CA VAL A 128 -1.85 -14.41 -6.22
C VAL A 128 -0.60 -15.23 -6.51
N CYS A 129 0.26 -15.40 -5.49
CA CYS A 129 1.45 -16.23 -5.62
C CYS A 129 1.05 -17.71 -5.61
N GLN A 130 1.29 -18.40 -6.72
CA GLN A 130 0.89 -19.79 -6.88
C GLN A 130 1.92 -20.76 -6.33
N SER A 131 1.52 -22.02 -6.14
CA SER A 131 2.43 -23.08 -5.73
C SER A 131 3.56 -23.25 -6.73
N SER A 132 3.33 -22.99 -8.02
CA SER A 132 4.36 -22.98 -9.07
C SER A 132 5.46 -21.92 -8.91
N GLN A 133 5.41 -21.07 -7.87
CA GLN A 133 6.30 -19.91 -7.66
C GLN A 133 6.18 -18.84 -8.76
N HIS A 134 5.02 -18.82 -9.42
CA HIS A 134 4.64 -17.79 -10.39
C HIS A 134 3.40 -17.05 -9.92
N TRP A 135 3.31 -15.77 -10.27
CA TRP A 135 2.15 -14.95 -10.00
C TRP A 135 1.07 -15.16 -11.05
N THR A 136 -0.20 -15.08 -10.63
CA THR A 136 -1.31 -14.98 -11.58
C THR A 136 -1.29 -13.63 -12.33
N GLY A 137 -1.84 -13.63 -13.55
CA GLY A 137 -2.04 -12.42 -14.34
C GLY A 137 -0.77 -11.63 -14.65
N SER A 138 -0.96 -10.38 -15.07
CA SER A 138 0.11 -9.44 -15.42
C SER A 138 0.02 -8.18 -14.56
N GLN A 139 1.09 -7.39 -14.57
CA GLN A 139 1.10 -6.09 -13.93
C GLN A 139 0.14 -5.13 -14.68
N PRO A 140 -0.81 -4.47 -14.00
CA PRO A 140 -1.69 -3.49 -14.63
C PRO A 140 -0.99 -2.15 -14.87
N LEU A 141 -1.62 -1.32 -15.70
CA LEU A 141 -1.22 0.06 -15.95
C LEU A 141 -2.08 1.01 -15.12
N CYS A 142 -1.48 2.05 -14.52
CA CYS A 142 -2.22 3.18 -13.96
C CYS A 142 -2.19 4.33 -14.98
N ALA A 143 -3.29 4.52 -15.70
CA ALA A 143 -3.44 5.56 -16.71
C ALA A 143 -4.07 6.81 -16.10
N PRO A 144 -3.78 8.03 -16.58
CA PRO A 144 -4.45 9.23 -16.10
C PRO A 144 -5.98 9.09 -16.18
N MET A 145 -6.68 9.57 -15.14
CA MET A 145 -8.14 9.57 -15.14
C MET A 145 -8.67 10.39 -16.32
N GLN A 146 -9.72 9.88 -16.95
CA GLN A 146 -10.43 10.61 -17.99
C GLN A 146 -11.41 11.57 -17.32
N ILE A 147 -11.31 12.87 -17.65
CA ILE A 147 -12.18 13.91 -17.09
C ILE A 147 -13.26 14.19 -18.12
N ASN A 148 -14.50 13.85 -17.81
CA ASN A 148 -15.64 14.20 -18.64
C ASN A 148 -16.10 15.62 -18.30
N THR A 149 -15.88 16.56 -19.21
CA THR A 149 -16.38 17.94 -19.09
C THR A 149 -17.78 18.13 -19.69
N ASP A 150 -18.28 17.16 -20.45
CA ASP A 150 -19.61 17.16 -21.06
C ASP A 150 -20.63 16.58 -20.07
N VAL A 151 -20.81 17.29 -18.96
CA VAL A 151 -21.72 16.93 -17.87
C VAL A 151 -22.85 17.95 -17.72
N SER A 152 -23.96 17.52 -17.13
CA SER A 152 -25.17 18.34 -16.98
C SER A 152 -25.18 19.24 -15.74
N SER A 153 -24.28 19.04 -14.78
CA SER A 153 -24.21 19.84 -13.55
C SER A 153 -22.79 19.92 -12.98
N ALA A 154 -22.50 20.96 -12.20
CA ALA A 154 -21.24 21.10 -11.50
C ALA A 154 -21.02 19.99 -10.46
N ALA A 155 -22.09 19.48 -9.83
CA ALA A 155 -22.00 18.36 -8.91
C ALA A 155 -21.47 17.09 -9.60
N SER A 156 -22.00 16.77 -10.79
CA SER A 156 -21.52 15.63 -11.61
C SER A 156 -20.07 15.82 -12.08
N LEU A 157 -19.62 17.06 -12.25
CA LEU A 157 -18.21 17.34 -12.54
C LEU A 157 -17.32 17.07 -11.33
N LEU A 158 -17.72 17.58 -10.15
CA LEU A 158 -16.95 17.45 -8.91
C LEU A 158 -16.88 16.00 -8.41
N ASP A 159 -17.95 15.22 -8.60
CA ASP A 159 -18.03 13.81 -8.20
C ASP A 159 -16.93 12.94 -8.86
N GLN A 160 -16.50 13.29 -10.08
CA GLN A 160 -15.40 12.59 -10.76
C GLN A 160 -14.07 12.66 -10.00
N PHE A 161 -13.89 13.68 -9.15
CA PHE A 161 -12.68 13.88 -8.35
C PHE A 161 -12.81 13.36 -6.91
N HIS A 162 -14.01 12.96 -6.48
CA HIS A 162 -14.28 12.46 -5.14
C HIS A 162 -13.38 11.27 -4.80
N GLU A 163 -12.76 11.29 -3.61
CA GLU A 163 -11.74 10.36 -3.11
C GLU A 163 -10.45 10.24 -3.95
N LYS A 164 -10.43 10.83 -5.15
CA LYS A 164 -9.31 10.74 -6.09
C LYS A 164 -8.38 11.94 -5.96
N ARG A 165 -8.89 13.17 -6.07
CA ARG A 165 -8.08 14.39 -6.16
C ARG A 165 -8.67 15.56 -5.38
N ARG A 166 -7.78 16.42 -4.88
CA ARG A 166 -8.07 17.74 -4.32
C ARG A 166 -8.23 18.73 -5.48
N LEU A 167 -9.03 19.77 -5.31
CA LEU A 167 -9.25 20.77 -6.35
C LEU A 167 -8.77 22.14 -5.89
N LEU A 168 -7.90 22.79 -6.67
CA LEU A 168 -7.60 24.21 -6.52
C LEU A 168 -8.38 24.97 -7.59
N VAL A 169 -9.53 25.54 -7.22
CA VAL A 169 -10.40 26.27 -8.13
C VAL A 169 -10.04 27.75 -8.08
N ILE A 170 -9.58 28.30 -9.19
CA ILE A 170 -9.12 29.68 -9.33
C ILE A 170 -10.12 30.44 -10.18
N SER A 171 -10.61 31.58 -9.69
CA SER A 171 -11.42 32.51 -10.47
C SER A 171 -10.75 33.89 -10.56
N ALA A 172 -10.79 34.48 -11.76
CA ALA A 172 -10.26 35.81 -12.02
C ALA A 172 -11.07 36.55 -13.10
N PRO A 173 -11.01 37.89 -13.15
CA PRO A 173 -11.79 38.69 -14.09
C PRO A 173 -11.46 38.42 -15.55
N ASP A 174 -10.21 38.10 -15.86
CA ASP A 174 -9.71 37.91 -17.21
C ASP A 174 -8.32 37.23 -17.18
N PRO A 175 -7.85 36.63 -18.30
CA PRO A 175 -6.55 35.98 -18.38
C PRO A 175 -5.33 36.92 -18.29
N SER A 176 -5.52 38.24 -18.45
CA SER A 176 -4.46 39.23 -18.32
C SER A 176 -4.19 39.61 -16.86
N ASN A 177 -5.10 39.26 -15.93
CA ASN A 177 -4.99 39.54 -14.50
C ASN A 177 -3.65 39.11 -13.92
N ARG A 178 -2.97 40.05 -13.24
CA ARG A 178 -1.62 39.86 -12.71
C ARG A 178 -1.54 38.71 -11.71
N TYR A 179 -2.52 38.58 -10.81
CA TYR A 179 -2.51 37.54 -9.78
C TYR A 179 -2.73 36.16 -10.37
N TYR A 180 -3.67 36.03 -11.31
CA TYR A 180 -3.87 34.80 -12.05
C TYR A 180 -2.58 34.37 -12.77
N LYS A 181 -1.93 35.27 -13.52
CA LYS A 181 -0.67 34.95 -14.21
C LYS A 181 0.43 34.50 -13.25
N MET A 182 0.56 35.19 -12.11
CA MET A 182 1.55 34.84 -11.09
C MET A 182 1.29 33.45 -10.51
N GLN A 183 0.03 33.17 -10.12
CA GLN A 183 -0.38 31.87 -9.62
C GLN A 183 -0.08 30.76 -10.63
N MET A 184 -0.50 30.92 -11.89
CA MET A 184 -0.33 29.88 -12.91
C MET A 184 1.14 29.63 -13.23
N SER A 185 1.97 30.68 -13.27
CA SER A 185 3.43 30.53 -13.45
C SER A 185 4.05 29.69 -12.34
N MET A 186 3.64 29.91 -11.09
CA MET A 186 4.17 29.18 -9.93
C MET A 186 3.68 27.73 -9.90
N LEU A 187 2.40 27.49 -10.19
CA LEU A 187 1.84 26.14 -10.25
C LEU A 187 2.43 25.31 -11.39
N GLN A 188 2.73 25.93 -12.54
CA GLN A 188 3.35 25.24 -13.67
C GLN A 188 4.77 24.75 -13.33
N GLN A 189 5.54 25.53 -12.59
CA GLN A 189 6.88 25.14 -12.13
C GLN A 189 6.82 24.02 -11.07
N ALA A 190 5.73 23.97 -10.30
CA ALA A 190 5.52 22.99 -9.23
C ALA A 190 4.56 21.84 -9.61
N ALA A 191 4.42 21.53 -10.91
CA ALA A 191 3.49 20.51 -11.40
C ALA A 191 3.69 19.13 -10.75
N CYS A 192 4.94 18.71 -10.59
CA CYS A 192 5.29 17.46 -9.92
C CYS A 192 4.76 17.42 -8.47
N GLY A 193 4.99 18.49 -7.70
CA GLY A 193 4.55 18.58 -6.31
C GLY A 193 3.03 18.62 -6.14
N LEU A 194 2.31 19.20 -7.11
CA LEU A 194 0.84 19.17 -7.17
C LEU A 194 0.33 17.75 -7.43
N ASP A 195 0.95 17.02 -8.37
CA ASP A 195 0.55 15.65 -8.69
C ASP A 195 0.79 14.69 -7.53
N LEU A 196 1.92 14.81 -6.82
CA LEU A 196 2.18 14.05 -5.59
C LEU A 196 1.13 14.29 -4.50
N ARG A 197 0.56 15.49 -4.45
CA ARG A 197 -0.48 15.90 -3.51
C ARG A 197 -1.89 15.72 -4.06
N HIS A 198 -2.01 15.08 -5.22
CA HIS A 198 -3.24 14.79 -5.92
C HIS A 198 -4.09 16.06 -6.17
N VAL A 199 -3.46 17.20 -6.48
CA VAL A 199 -4.16 18.47 -6.71
C VAL A 199 -4.47 18.64 -8.20
N THR A 200 -5.69 18.99 -8.54
CA THR A 200 -6.10 19.43 -9.89
C THR A 200 -6.49 20.90 -9.86
N THR A 201 -5.94 21.68 -10.78
CA THR A 201 -6.31 23.07 -10.95
C THR A 201 -7.54 23.19 -11.86
N VAL A 202 -8.51 23.99 -11.43
CA VAL A 202 -9.69 24.37 -12.22
C VAL A 202 -9.65 25.88 -12.41
N GLU A 203 -9.68 26.34 -13.65
CA GLU A 203 -9.54 27.75 -13.99
C GLU A 203 -10.89 28.30 -14.46
N LEU A 204 -11.38 29.38 -13.85
CA LEU A 204 -12.65 30.04 -14.16
C LEU A 204 -12.39 31.53 -14.43
N LEU A 205 -12.21 31.89 -15.70
CA LEU A 205 -11.76 33.23 -16.12
C LEU A 205 -12.87 33.98 -16.84
N GLY A 206 -12.81 35.31 -16.81
CA GLY A 206 -13.71 36.14 -17.60
C GLY A 206 -14.98 36.54 -16.86
N GLN A 207 -15.78 37.33 -17.55
CA GLN A 207 -17.12 37.76 -17.16
C GLN A 207 -18.09 37.50 -18.33
N PRO A 208 -19.39 37.28 -18.08
CA PRO A 208 -20.37 37.10 -19.14
C PRO A 208 -20.31 38.27 -20.14
N PRO A 209 -20.37 38.02 -21.47
CA PRO A 209 -20.56 36.73 -22.12
C PRO A 209 -19.26 35.96 -22.46
N HIS A 210 -18.10 36.46 -22.05
CA HIS A 210 -16.78 35.96 -22.43
C HIS A 210 -16.09 35.19 -21.29
N GLU A 211 -16.79 34.21 -20.73
CA GLU A 211 -16.21 33.33 -19.70
C GLU A 211 -15.48 32.14 -20.32
N VAL A 212 -14.39 31.73 -19.68
CA VAL A 212 -13.59 30.56 -20.07
C VAL A 212 -13.31 29.74 -18.82
N GLY A 213 -13.83 28.52 -18.80
CA GLY A 213 -13.55 27.53 -17.78
C GLY A 213 -12.66 26.43 -18.33
N ARG A 214 -11.64 25.99 -17.59
CA ARG A 214 -10.77 24.88 -18.02
C ARG A 214 -10.36 23.98 -16.87
N ILE A 215 -10.19 22.70 -17.19
CA ILE A 215 -9.51 21.71 -16.35
C ILE A 215 -8.46 21.04 -17.24
N ARG A 216 -7.18 21.34 -16.99
CA ARG A 216 -6.09 21.00 -17.92
C ARG A 216 -6.42 21.55 -19.32
N GLU A 217 -6.42 20.70 -20.35
CA GLU A 217 -6.74 21.09 -21.73
C GLU A 217 -8.26 21.13 -22.04
N HIS A 218 -9.11 20.65 -21.13
CA HIS A 218 -10.54 20.50 -21.39
C HIS A 218 -11.30 21.76 -21.01
N ARG A 219 -12.16 22.24 -21.92
CA ARG A 219 -13.00 23.42 -21.70
C ARG A 219 -14.30 23.03 -21.00
N LEU A 220 -14.76 23.91 -20.11
CA LEU A 220 -16.05 23.77 -19.44
C LEU A 220 -17.13 24.55 -20.20
N SER A 221 -18.36 24.05 -20.15
CA SER A 221 -19.52 24.79 -20.65
C SER A 221 -19.86 25.99 -19.76
N LEU A 222 -20.51 27.01 -20.32
CA LEU A 222 -20.89 28.22 -19.58
C LEU A 222 -21.74 27.91 -18.35
N GLY A 223 -22.74 27.02 -18.48
CA GLY A 223 -23.60 26.63 -17.35
C GLY A 223 -22.82 26.02 -16.19
N ILE A 224 -21.80 25.20 -16.48
CA ILE A 224 -20.93 24.60 -15.46
C ILE A 224 -20.06 25.66 -14.78
N ILE A 225 -19.54 26.63 -15.53
CA ILE A 225 -18.76 27.75 -14.97
C ILE A 225 -19.61 28.55 -13.99
N GLU A 226 -20.84 28.87 -14.37
CA GLU A 226 -21.79 29.61 -13.54
C GLU A 226 -22.17 28.82 -12.29
N GLU A 227 -22.49 27.53 -12.42
CA GLU A 227 -22.80 26.67 -11.29
C GLU A 227 -21.63 26.52 -10.32
N LEU A 228 -20.40 26.32 -10.82
CA LEU A 228 -19.20 26.25 -9.98
C LEU A 228 -18.96 27.55 -9.22
N ARG A 229 -19.02 28.70 -9.90
CA ARG A 229 -18.85 30.02 -9.25
C ARG A 229 -19.92 30.26 -8.18
N ARG A 230 -21.17 29.87 -8.45
CA ARG A 230 -22.29 30.00 -7.50
C ARG A 230 -22.12 29.06 -6.29
N TYR A 231 -21.80 27.79 -6.54
CA TYR A 231 -21.65 26.77 -5.51
C TYR A 231 -20.46 27.04 -4.58
N LEU A 232 -19.34 27.49 -5.14
CA LEU A 232 -18.10 27.78 -4.40
C LEU A 232 -17.98 29.25 -3.94
N HIS A 233 -19.03 30.05 -4.15
CA HIS A 233 -19.08 31.47 -3.83
C HIS A 233 -17.87 32.28 -4.38
N LEU A 234 -17.46 31.98 -5.62
CA LEU A 234 -16.34 32.64 -6.28
C LEU A 234 -16.80 33.90 -7.04
N THR A 235 -16.18 35.04 -6.74
CA THR A 235 -16.40 36.29 -7.49
C THR A 235 -15.76 36.26 -8.89
N ARG A 236 -16.28 37.15 -9.76
CA ARG A 236 -15.73 37.49 -11.08
C ARG A 236 -14.95 38.80 -11.09
N SER A 237 -14.96 39.56 -9.99
CA SER A 237 -14.46 40.95 -9.95
C SER A 237 -12.99 41.08 -9.57
N HIS A 238 -12.43 40.07 -8.91
CA HIS A 238 -11.01 40.01 -8.54
C HIS A 238 -10.57 38.55 -8.46
N PHE A 239 -9.26 38.34 -8.34
CA PHE A 239 -8.69 37.02 -8.12
C PHE A 239 -9.20 36.44 -6.80
N ASN A 240 -9.67 35.20 -6.84
CA ASN A 240 -9.83 34.38 -5.66
C ASN A 240 -9.62 32.90 -6.03
N ALA A 241 -9.26 32.11 -5.04
CA ALA A 241 -9.15 30.68 -5.19
C ALA A 241 -9.68 29.96 -3.95
N VAL A 242 -10.09 28.71 -4.15
CA VAL A 242 -10.51 27.80 -3.08
C VAL A 242 -9.84 26.45 -3.26
N LEU A 243 -9.32 25.91 -2.16
CA LEU A 243 -8.79 24.55 -2.08
C LEU A 243 -9.87 23.64 -1.50
N LEU A 244 -10.31 22.68 -2.31
CA LEU A 244 -11.20 21.59 -1.90
C LEU A 244 -10.38 20.34 -1.60
N ASP A 245 -10.73 19.65 -0.51
CA ASP A 245 -10.18 18.32 -0.25
C ASP A 245 -10.78 17.24 -1.16
N LYS A 246 -10.36 15.99 -0.95
CA LYS A 246 -10.85 14.83 -1.72
C LYS A 246 -12.32 14.48 -1.46
N ALA A 247 -12.93 15.01 -0.40
CA ALA A 247 -14.36 14.87 -0.13
C ALA A 247 -15.17 16.03 -0.76
N GLY A 248 -14.52 16.96 -1.46
CA GLY A 248 -15.15 18.16 -2.02
C GLY A 248 -15.43 19.24 -0.99
N THR A 249 -14.85 19.16 0.21
CA THR A 249 -15.05 20.14 1.28
C THR A 249 -14.11 21.32 1.10
N ASP A 250 -14.64 22.52 1.28
CA ASP A 250 -13.86 23.77 1.32
C ASP A 250 -12.91 23.79 2.53
N ARG A 251 -11.61 23.86 2.26
CA ARG A 251 -10.57 23.82 3.31
C ARG A 251 -9.81 25.12 3.47
N GLU A 252 -9.53 25.81 2.37
CA GLU A 252 -8.76 27.04 2.40
C GLU A 252 -9.14 27.96 1.25
N ARG A 253 -9.12 29.28 1.48
CA ARG A 253 -9.47 30.30 0.47
C ARG A 253 -8.38 31.35 0.35
N TYR A 254 -8.05 31.70 -0.88
CA TYR A 254 -6.98 32.65 -1.19
C TYR A 254 -7.52 33.86 -1.94
N ILE A 255 -7.23 35.05 -1.43
CA ILE A 255 -7.54 36.34 -2.09
C ILE A 255 -6.35 36.91 -2.86
N ALA A 256 -5.19 36.26 -2.76
CA ALA A 256 -3.95 36.57 -3.45
C ALA A 256 -3.25 35.24 -3.82
N PRO A 257 -2.30 35.25 -4.77
CA PRO A 257 -1.63 34.01 -5.16
C PRO A 257 -0.87 33.35 -4.01
N VAL A 258 -1.03 32.03 -3.89
CA VAL A 258 -0.38 31.17 -2.89
C VAL A 258 0.85 30.51 -3.48
N SER A 259 1.93 30.45 -2.69
CA SER A 259 3.15 29.74 -3.10
C SER A 259 2.95 28.22 -3.08
N PRO A 260 3.58 27.47 -3.99
CA PRO A 260 3.56 26.01 -3.93
C PRO A 260 4.01 25.51 -2.56
N ASP A 261 5.07 26.09 -1.98
CA ASP A 261 5.58 25.69 -0.67
C ASP A 261 4.52 25.84 0.44
N GLU A 262 3.85 27.00 0.49
CA GLU A 262 2.78 27.26 1.46
C GLU A 262 1.59 26.31 1.26
N LEU A 263 1.15 26.13 0.01
CA LEU A 263 0.08 25.21 -0.36
C LEU A 263 0.42 23.77 0.03
N PHE A 264 1.66 23.35 -0.22
CA PHE A 264 2.14 22.01 0.03
C PHE A 264 2.26 21.72 1.52
N VAL A 265 2.81 22.65 2.31
CA VAL A 265 2.87 22.54 3.76
C VAL A 265 1.47 22.39 4.35
N PHE A 266 0.49 23.17 3.87
CA PHE A 266 -0.90 23.05 4.33
C PHE A 266 -1.49 21.68 4.03
N ILE A 267 -1.34 21.20 2.78
CA ILE A 267 -1.85 19.89 2.37
C ILE A 267 -1.19 18.77 3.19
N ASP A 268 0.14 18.81 3.31
CA ASP A 268 0.93 17.77 3.96
C ASP A 268 0.63 17.68 5.47
N THR A 269 0.33 18.83 6.09
CA THR A 269 0.04 18.90 7.53
C THR A 269 -1.41 18.52 7.84
N TYR A 270 -2.38 18.94 7.02
CA TYR A 270 -3.80 18.90 7.42
C TYR A 270 -4.67 18.01 6.55
N LEU A 271 -4.28 17.74 5.30
CA LEU A 271 -5.18 17.13 4.32
C LEU A 271 -4.78 15.72 3.89
N LEU A 272 -3.56 15.25 4.17
CA LEU A 272 -3.15 13.89 3.83
C LEU A 272 -3.89 12.85 4.66
N SER A 273 -4.31 11.76 4.01
CA SER A 273 -4.71 10.55 4.74
C SER A 273 -3.50 9.85 5.37
N GLU A 274 -3.72 9.07 6.43
CA GLU A 274 -2.65 8.28 7.08
C GLU A 274 -1.85 7.43 6.08
N ARG A 275 -2.55 6.85 5.09
CA ARG A 275 -1.94 6.06 4.01
C ARG A 275 -1.06 6.92 3.09
N GLU A 276 -1.52 8.10 2.70
CA GLU A 276 -0.74 9.04 1.89
C GLU A 276 0.52 9.50 2.64
N ALA A 277 0.37 9.86 3.92
CA ALA A 277 1.48 10.30 4.77
C ALA A 277 2.53 9.19 4.96
N ALA A 278 2.10 7.96 5.27
CA ALA A 278 3.00 6.81 5.41
C ALA A 278 3.80 6.53 4.14
N ARG A 279 3.16 6.63 2.96
CA ARG A 279 3.87 6.44 1.68
C ARG A 279 4.85 7.56 1.37
N ARG A 280 4.50 8.82 1.64
CA ARG A 280 5.42 9.95 1.46
C ARG A 280 6.66 9.80 2.33
N ALA A 281 6.49 9.37 3.58
CA ALA A 281 7.60 9.08 4.48
C ALA A 281 8.53 7.95 3.97
N GLN A 282 7.99 6.96 3.25
CA GLN A 282 8.77 5.84 2.70
C GLN A 282 9.45 6.15 1.36
N SER A 283 8.82 6.98 0.51
CA SER A 283 9.25 7.18 -0.88
C SER A 283 10.15 8.42 -1.07
N GLY A 284 10.28 9.28 -0.05
CA GLY A 284 10.94 10.58 -0.18
C GLY A 284 10.14 11.58 -1.03
N ASP A 285 10.73 12.75 -1.32
CA ASP A 285 10.19 13.68 -2.32
C ASP A 285 10.87 13.47 -3.67
N PRO A 286 10.22 12.82 -4.65
CA PRO A 286 10.79 12.62 -5.98
C PRO A 286 10.77 13.90 -6.83
N CYS A 287 10.25 15.02 -6.32
CA CYS A 287 10.19 16.31 -7.00
C CYS A 287 11.29 17.30 -6.53
N GLU A 288 12.20 16.89 -5.63
CA GLU A 288 13.41 17.64 -5.26
C GLU A 288 14.53 17.56 -6.30
#